data_AF-A0A7J4B2F1-F1
#
_entry.id   AF-A0A7J4B2F1-F1
#
_cell.length_a   1.000
_cell.length_b   1.000
_cell.length_c   1.000
_cell.angle_alpha   90.00
_cell.angle_beta   90.00
_cell.angle_gamma   90.00
#
_symmetry.space_group_name_H-M   'P 1'
#
loop_
_entity.id
_entity.type
_entity.pdbx_description
1 polymer ?
#
loop_
_entity_poly.entity_id
_entity_poly.type
_entity_poly.pdbx_seq_one_letter_code
_entity_poly.pdbx_strand_id
1 'polypeptide(L)' 'VVEMLINAGADVNAKSNNGNTALIIASRNRYNGVVEILKNAGARE' A
#
# COMPACT_ATOMS: atom_id res chain seq x y z
N VAL A 1 4.55 3.28 -10.65
CA VAL A 1 5.39 3.67 -9.48
C VAL A 1 5.22 2.73 -8.29
N VAL A 2 3.98 2.39 -7.89
CA VAL A 2 3.74 1.51 -6.73
C VAL A 2 4.49 0.18 -6.84
N GLU A 3 4.34 -0.55 -7.95
CA GLU A 3 5.04 -1.82 -8.18
C GLU A 3 6.57 -1.67 -8.20
N MET A 4 7.08 -0.57 -8.76
CA MET A 4 8.52 -0.29 -8.78
C MET A 4 9.06 -0.12 -7.36
N LEU A 5 8.33 0.57 -6.47
CA LEU A 5 8.73 0.74 -5.08
C LEU A 5 8.70 -0.59 -4.32
N ILE A 6 7.67 -1.41 -4.54
CA ILE A 6 7.55 -2.75 -3.95
C ILE A 6 8.72 -3.62 -4.40
N ASN A 7 9.04 -3.62 -5.71
CA ASN A 7 10.17 -4.35 -6.27
C ASN A 7 11.52 -3.83 -5.79
N ALA A 8 11.62 -2.56 -5.42
CA ALA A 8 12.80 -1.97 -4.80
C ALA A 8 12.93 -2.30 -3.30
N GLY A 9 12.03 -3.11 -2.73
CA GLY A 9 12.07 -3.53 -1.33
C GLY A 9 11.36 -2.58 -0.36
N ALA A 10 10.45 -1.72 -0.83
CA ALA A 10 9.63 -0.91 0.04
C ALA A 10 8.76 -1.79 0.95
N ASP A 11 8.70 -1.46 2.25
CA ASP A 11 7.82 -2.13 3.20
C ASP A 11 6.36 -1.76 2.93
N VAL A 12 5.60 -2.74 2.44
CA VAL A 12 4.18 -2.60 2.07
C VAL A 12 3.28 -2.32 3.27
N ASN A 13 3.76 -2.59 4.48
CA ASN A 13 3.02 -2.44 5.75
C ASN A 13 3.52 -1.26 6.58
N ALA A 14 4.44 -0.45 6.04
CA ALA A 14 4.92 0.75 6.72
C ALA A 14 3.75 1.67 7.09
N LYS A 15 3.79 2.18 8.32
CA LYS A 15 2.79 3.11 8.86
C LYS A 15 3.33 4.54 8.78
N SER A 16 2.46 5.45 8.36
CA SER A 16 2.68 6.90 8.53
C SER A 16 2.66 7.27 10.01
N ASN A 17 3.09 8.48 10.36
CA ASN A 17 2.99 9.04 11.72
C ASN A 17 1.56 8.99 12.30
N ASN A 18 0.55 8.98 11.43
CA ASN A 18 -0.85 8.88 11.82
C ASN A 18 -1.35 7.42 11.92
N GLY A 19 -0.46 6.43 11.84
CA GLY A 19 -0.80 5.00 11.91
C GLY A 19 -1.36 4.38 10.63
N ASN A 20 -1.56 5.17 9.56
CA ASN A 20 -2.12 4.68 8.31
C ASN A 20 -1.07 3.95 7.46
N THR A 21 -1.43 2.78 6.93
CA THR A 21 -0.68 2.08 5.88
C THR A 21 -1.04 2.61 4.49
N ALA A 22 -0.24 2.27 3.48
CA ALA A 22 -0.55 2.55 2.09
C ALA A 22 -1.91 1.98 1.66
N LEU A 23 -2.27 0.79 2.18
CA LEU A 23 -3.55 0.13 1.90
C LEU A 23 -4.74 0.92 2.46
N ILE A 24 -4.64 1.44 3.68
CA ILE A 24 -5.69 2.29 4.28
C ILE A 24 -5.90 3.55 3.45
N ILE A 25 -4.82 4.21 3.03
CA ILE A 25 -4.90 5.44 2.23
C ILE A 25 -5.51 5.15 0.86
N ALA A 26 -5.08 4.09 0.18
CA ALA A 26 -5.61 3.71 -1.13
C ALA A 26 -7.10 3.37 -1.08
N SER A 27 -7.53 2.62 -0.05
CA SER A 27 -8.94 2.27 0.17
C SER A 27 -9.80 3.51 0.43
N ARG A 28 -9.34 4.43 1.28
CA ARG A 28 -10.07 5.68 1.59
C ARG A 28 -10.27 6.57 0.37
N ASN A 29 -9.30 6.57 -0.54
CA ASN A 29 -9.35 7.36 -1.78
C ASN A 29 -9.95 6.60 -2.98
N ARG A 30 -10.44 5.36 -2.77
CA ARG A 30 -11.04 4.50 -3.81
C ARG A 30 -10.10 4.19 -4.98
N TYR A 31 -8.80 4.08 -4.72
CA TYR A 31 -7.80 3.68 -5.71
C TYR A 31 -7.75 2.16 -5.86
N ASN A 32 -8.81 1.59 -6.44
CA ASN A 32 -9.01 0.14 -6.50
C ASN A 32 -7.84 -0.63 -7.11
N GLY A 33 -7.23 -0.11 -8.20
CA GLY A 33 -6.06 -0.75 -8.80
C GLY A 33 -4.83 -0.76 -7.87
N VAL A 34 -4.63 0.31 -7.10
CA VAL A 34 -3.55 0.37 -6.09
C VAL A 34 -3.84 -0.56 -4.92
N VAL A 35 -5.11 -0.65 -4.50
CA VAL A 35 -5.56 -1.58 -3.46
C VAL A 35 -5.24 -3.02 -3.86
N GLU A 36 -5.52 -3.41 -5.11
CA GLU A 36 -5.23 -4.75 -5.61
C GLU A 36 -3.73 -5.04 -5.66
N ILE A 37 -2.93 -4.10 -6.19
CA ILE A 37 -1.46 -4.23 -6.21
C ILE A 37 -0.91 -4.41 -4.80
N LEU A 38 -1.34 -3.60 -3.84
CA LEU A 38 -0.89 -3.67 -2.45
C LEU A 38 -1.30 -4.98 -1.78
N LYS A 39 -2.54 -5.44 -1.99
CA LYS A 39 -3.02 -6.73 -1.46
C LYS A 39 -2.23 -7.90 -2.03
N ASN A 40 -1.97 -7.91 -3.33
CA ASN A 40 -1.15 -8.93 -3.99
C ASN A 40 0.29 -8.93 -3.47
N ALA A 41 0.80 -7.77 -3.07
CA ALA A 41 2.10 -7.62 -2.41
C ALA A 41 2.09 -7.98 -0.91
N GLY A 42 0.96 -8.46 -0.36
CA GLY A 42 0.85 -8.89 1.03
C GLY A 42 0.60 -7.76 2.04
N ALA A 43 0.11 -6.60 1.59
CA ALA A 43 -0.27 -5.51 2.47
C ALA A 43 -1.46 -5.90 3.37
N ARG A 44 -1.37 -5.52 4.65
CA ARG A 44 -2.39 -5.73 5.68
C ARG A 44 -2.77 -4.42 6.37
N GLU A 45 -3.92 -4.42 7.03
CA GLU A 45 -4.46 -3.27 7.79
C GLU A 45 -3.74 -3.07 9.13
#